data_AF-A0A2G6IC38-F1
#
_entry.id   AF-A0A2G6IC38-F1
#
_cell.length_a   1.000
_cell.length_b   1.000
_cell.length_c   1.000
_cell.angle_alpha   90.00
_cell.angle_beta   90.00
_cell.angle_gamma   90.00
#
_symmetry.space_group_name_H-M   'P 1'
#
loop_
_entity.id
_entity.type
_entity.pdbx_description
1 polymer ?
#
loop_
_entity_poly.entity_id
_entity_poly.type
_entity_poly.pdbx_seq_one_letter_code
_entity_poly.pdbx_strand_id
1 'polypeptide(L)'
;MDDQNKNMILAMVLSLLVFSVWMILFPVPEPAAPTDPASTSGQVAGQTAPAGDLLVPATEVAPSGTPDTQDMRAADEAGRIEIDTPALSGSISLLGGRFDDLALKGYHVGLSKDSPIVTLLRAQGQADAYYALYGWVPGGQTTAAEVPGQNTIWTLEQGEVLTPDSPVTLKWDNGQ
;
A
#
# COMPACT_ATOMS: atom_id res chain seq x y z
N MET A 1 58.07 13.27 25.88
CA MET A 1 56.73 13.81 25.52
C MET A 1 56.55 13.98 24.01
N ASP A 2 57.62 14.06 23.21
CA ASP A 2 57.53 14.33 21.77
C ASP A 2 56.99 13.15 20.93
N ASP A 3 57.28 11.90 21.28
CA ASP A 3 56.79 10.72 20.54
C ASP A 3 55.27 10.55 20.60
N GLN A 4 54.66 10.98 21.72
CA GLN A 4 53.21 10.92 21.90
C GLN A 4 52.50 11.94 21.00
N ASN A 5 53.08 13.14 20.85
CA ASN A 5 52.59 14.15 19.90
C ASN A 5 52.77 13.69 18.44
N LYS A 6 53.87 13.01 18.13
CA LYS A 6 54.13 12.44 16.81
C LYS A 6 53.12 11.36 16.42
N ASN A 7 52.83 10.44 17.33
CA ASN A 7 51.83 9.40 17.10
C ASN A 7 50.41 9.98 17.02
N MET A 8 50.11 11.03 17.79
CA MET A 8 48.83 11.72 17.71
C MET A 8 48.65 12.43 16.37
N ILE A 9 49.68 13.14 15.89
CA ILE A 9 49.67 13.80 14.57
C ILE A 9 49.57 12.75 13.46
N LEU A 10 50.32 11.65 13.56
CA LEU A 10 50.27 10.57 12.58
C LEU A 10 48.88 9.93 12.52
N ALA A 11 48.24 9.67 13.67
CA ALA A 11 46.88 9.14 13.73
C ALA A 11 45.85 10.10 13.13
N MET A 12 46.00 11.41 13.38
CA MET A 12 45.13 12.44 12.80
C MET A 12 45.23 12.44 11.27
N VAL A 13 46.46 12.42 10.73
CA VAL A 13 46.70 12.40 9.28
C VAL A 13 46.15 11.11 8.66
N LEU A 14 46.41 9.95 9.27
CA LEU A 14 45.92 8.67 8.77
C LEU A 14 44.38 8.59 8.77
N SER A 15 43.72 9.11 9.81
CA SER A 15 42.25 9.18 9.88
C SER A 15 41.68 10.06 8.77
N LEU A 16 42.27 11.23 8.54
CA LEU A 16 41.88 12.14 7.47
C LEU A 16 42.03 11.50 6.09
N LEU A 17 43.10 10.72 5.90
CA LEU A 17 43.38 10.02 4.65
C LEU A 17 42.35 8.92 4.39
N VAL A 18 42.05 8.09 5.39
CA VAL A 18 41.03 7.04 5.29
C VAL A 18 39.64 7.63 5.01
N PHE A 19 39.25 8.68 5.74
CA PHE A 19 37.97 9.35 5.54
C PHE A 19 37.84 9.96 4.14
N SER A 20 38.92 10.58 3.63
CA SER A 20 38.95 11.17 2.29
C SER A 20 38.81 10.11 1.20
N VAL A 21 39.52 8.98 1.33
CA VAL A 21 39.41 7.85 0.39
C VAL A 21 37.99 7.27 0.40
N TRP A 22 37.37 7.16 1.58
CA TRP A 22 36.00 6.67 1.72
C TRP A 22 34.99 7.58 0.99
N MET A 23 35.09 8.90 1.16
CA MET A 23 34.24 9.87 0.47
C MET A 23 34.37 9.84 -1.07
N ILE A 24 35.57 9.51 -1.58
CA ILE A 24 35.81 9.37 -3.04
C ILE A 24 35.21 8.09 -3.58
N LEU A 25 35.32 6.97 -2.85
CA LEU A 25 34.79 5.68 -3.28
C LEU A 25 33.26 5.56 -3.11
N PHE A 26 32.69 6.25 -2.13
CA PHE A 26 31.26 6.23 -1.81
C PHE A 26 30.71 7.65 -1.65
N PRO A 27 30.52 8.41 -2.76
CA PRO A 27 29.93 9.73 -2.70
C PRO A 27 28.48 9.65 -2.20
N VAL A 28 28.11 10.51 -1.24
CA VAL A 28 26.73 10.66 -0.80
C VAL A 28 25.91 11.21 -1.99
N PRO A 29 24.82 10.56 -2.40
CA PRO A 29 23.99 11.06 -3.50
C PRO A 29 23.38 12.42 -3.12
N GLU A 30 23.43 13.37 -4.05
CA GLU A 30 22.77 14.66 -3.86
C GLU A 30 21.25 14.45 -3.72
N PRO A 31 20.61 15.04 -2.70
CA PRO A 31 19.15 15.07 -2.66
C PRO A 31 18.65 15.80 -3.90
N ALA A 32 17.74 15.17 -4.64
CA ALA A 32 17.13 15.77 -5.82
C ALA A 32 16.50 17.12 -5.43
N ALA A 33 16.81 18.15 -6.21
CA ALA A 33 16.24 19.49 -6.01
C ALA A 33 14.71 19.40 -6.07
N PRO A 34 13.98 20.04 -5.13
CA PRO A 34 12.55 20.21 -5.29
C PRO A 34 12.32 21.02 -6.57
N THR A 35 11.62 20.42 -7.53
CA THR A 35 11.04 21.16 -8.65
C THR A 35 9.92 22.04 -8.11
N ASP A 36 10.25 23.28 -7.80
CA ASP A 36 9.26 24.32 -7.52
C ASP A 36 8.60 24.78 -8.84
N PRO A 37 7.26 24.71 -8.95
CA PRO A 37 6.54 25.42 -9.98
C PRO A 37 6.63 26.93 -9.68
N ALA A 38 7.46 27.64 -10.45
CA ALA A 38 7.57 29.09 -10.36
C ALA A 38 6.25 29.78 -10.78
N SER A 39 5.62 30.50 -9.84
CA SER A 39 5.15 31.88 -10.04
C SER A 39 4.73 32.53 -8.71
N THR A 40 5.71 33.19 -8.09
CA THR A 40 5.73 34.58 -7.58
C THR A 40 4.55 35.18 -6.78
N SER A 41 4.96 35.70 -5.61
CA SER A 41 4.52 36.93 -4.91
C SER A 41 3.25 36.94 -4.06
N GLY A 42 3.40 37.36 -2.79
CA GLY A 42 2.33 38.02 -2.03
C GLY A 42 2.29 37.65 -0.55
N GLN A 43 2.56 38.63 0.31
CA GLN A 43 2.47 38.56 1.76
C GLN A 43 1.07 38.18 2.28
N VAL A 44 1.07 37.57 3.46
CA VAL A 44 -0.07 37.24 4.31
C VAL A 44 -0.84 38.50 4.73
N ALA A 45 -2.13 38.62 4.36
CA ALA A 45 -3.23 39.15 5.19
C ALA A 45 -4.58 39.18 4.41
N GLY A 46 -5.49 38.28 4.79
CA GLY A 46 -6.95 38.43 4.78
C GLY A 46 -7.71 38.80 3.49
N GLN A 47 -8.31 37.82 2.81
CA GLN A 47 -9.76 37.75 2.50
C GLN A 47 -10.12 36.52 1.66
N THR A 48 -11.04 35.71 2.20
CA THR A 48 -12.14 34.92 1.58
C THR A 48 -11.94 34.16 0.24
N ALA A 49 -11.89 32.82 0.38
CA ALA A 49 -12.54 31.73 -0.40
C ALA A 49 -12.26 31.56 -1.92
N PRO A 50 -12.48 30.35 -2.52
CA PRO A 50 -13.00 29.11 -1.95
C PRO A 50 -12.06 27.90 -2.03
N ALA A 51 -12.36 26.90 -1.20
CA ALA A 51 -11.75 25.57 -1.21
C ALA A 51 -11.97 24.88 -2.56
N GLY A 52 -10.87 24.48 -3.21
CA GLY A 52 -10.88 23.46 -4.24
C GLY A 52 -10.97 22.11 -3.54
N ASP A 53 -12.16 21.53 -3.62
CA ASP A 53 -12.58 20.27 -3.05
C ASP A 53 -11.78 19.10 -3.66
N LEU A 54 -10.63 18.78 -3.07
CA LEU A 54 -10.07 17.44 -3.19
C LEU A 54 -10.85 16.57 -2.20
N LEU A 55 -11.96 16.00 -2.69
CA LEU A 55 -12.68 14.91 -2.04
C LEU A 55 -11.78 13.68 -2.00
N VAL A 56 -10.78 13.70 -1.13
CA VAL A 56 -10.37 12.49 -0.44
C VAL A 56 -11.54 12.19 0.50
N PRO A 57 -12.21 11.03 0.40
CA PRO A 57 -13.17 10.66 1.43
C PRO A 57 -12.44 10.73 2.75
N ALA A 58 -12.97 11.52 3.69
CA ALA A 58 -12.60 11.37 5.08
C ALA A 58 -13.06 9.96 5.47
N THR A 59 -12.14 8.99 5.40
CA THR A 59 -12.26 7.81 6.24
C THR A 59 -12.19 8.36 7.65
N GLU A 60 -13.34 8.47 8.29
CA GLU A 60 -13.41 8.52 9.73
C GLU A 60 -12.74 7.25 10.21
N VAL A 61 -11.45 7.36 10.57
CA VAL A 61 -10.73 6.29 11.25
C VAL A 61 -11.33 6.23 12.64
N ALA A 62 -12.50 5.59 12.73
CA ALA A 62 -13.01 5.11 13.99
C ALA A 62 -11.92 4.21 14.59
N PRO A 63 -11.60 4.34 15.88
CA PRO A 63 -10.59 3.51 16.50
C PRO A 63 -10.93 2.04 16.25
N SER A 64 -9.97 1.30 15.67
CA SER A 64 -10.05 -0.13 15.41
C SER A 64 -10.48 -0.85 16.69
N GLY A 65 -11.75 -1.22 16.74
CA GLY A 65 -12.39 -1.78 17.90
C GLY A 65 -13.38 -2.83 17.46
N THR A 66 -12.91 -4.07 17.40
CA THR A 66 -13.67 -5.29 17.11
C THR A 66 -13.94 -5.52 15.60
N PRO A 67 -13.67 -6.73 15.10
CA PRO A 67 -14.10 -7.15 13.77
C PRO A 67 -15.60 -6.91 13.58
N ASP A 68 -15.99 -6.20 12.52
CA ASP A 68 -17.41 -6.18 12.14
C ASP A 68 -17.79 -7.60 11.71
N THR A 69 -18.46 -8.30 12.60
CA THR A 69 -18.85 -9.71 12.42
C THR A 69 -19.88 -9.85 11.30
N GLN A 70 -20.59 -8.76 10.98
CA GLN A 70 -21.55 -8.71 9.89
C GLN A 70 -20.86 -8.75 8.53
N ASP A 71 -19.78 -7.98 8.36
CA ASP A 71 -19.00 -7.95 7.11
C ASP A 71 -18.29 -9.28 6.85
N MET A 72 -17.74 -9.93 7.88
CA MET A 72 -17.12 -11.25 7.73
C MET A 72 -18.15 -12.30 7.27
N ARG A 73 -19.35 -12.30 7.86
CA ARG A 73 -20.42 -13.23 7.47
C ARG A 73 -20.92 -12.96 6.06
N ALA A 74 -21.06 -11.69 5.68
CA ALA A 74 -21.44 -11.31 4.33
C ALA A 74 -20.37 -11.71 3.30
N ALA A 75 -19.09 -11.67 3.64
CA ALA A 75 -18.01 -12.13 2.78
C ALA A 75 -18.06 -13.65 2.57
N ASP A 76 -18.33 -14.41 3.64
CA ASP A 76 -18.50 -15.87 3.56
C ASP A 76 -19.70 -16.25 2.68
N GLU A 77 -20.81 -15.50 2.78
CA GLU A 77 -22.01 -15.71 1.95
C GLU A 77 -21.79 -15.29 0.48
N ALA A 78 -21.04 -14.21 0.23
CA ALA A 78 -20.74 -13.73 -1.12
C ALA A 78 -19.84 -14.68 -1.89
N GLY A 79 -18.97 -15.41 -1.19
CA GLY A 79 -17.99 -16.30 -1.78
C GLY A 79 -16.69 -15.61 -2.20
N ARG A 80 -15.72 -16.44 -2.60
CA ARG A 80 -14.35 -16.03 -2.93
C ARG A 80 -13.85 -16.74 -4.18
N ILE A 81 -12.96 -16.08 -4.91
CA ILE A 81 -12.26 -16.62 -6.08
C ILE A 81 -10.81 -16.88 -5.72
N GLU A 82 -10.30 -18.08 -5.99
CA GLU A 82 -8.92 -18.45 -5.67
C GLU A 82 -7.92 -17.73 -6.59
N ILE A 83 -6.77 -17.36 -6.02
CA ILE A 83 -5.61 -16.82 -6.72
C ILE A 83 -4.47 -17.83 -6.57
N ASP A 84 -3.99 -18.36 -7.68
CA ASP A 84 -2.86 -19.28 -7.72
C ASP A 84 -1.85 -18.86 -8.80
N THR A 85 -0.72 -18.33 -8.35
CA THR A 85 0.38 -17.91 -9.24
C THR A 85 1.72 -18.45 -8.75
N PRO A 86 2.80 -18.37 -9.54
CA PRO A 86 4.12 -18.79 -9.06
C PRO A 86 4.62 -18.04 -7.81
N ALA A 87 4.23 -16.77 -7.63
CA ALA A 87 4.72 -15.92 -6.54
C ALA A 87 3.71 -15.66 -5.42
N LEU A 88 2.41 -15.74 -5.73
CA LEU A 88 1.30 -15.37 -4.84
C LEU A 88 0.28 -16.50 -4.75
N SER A 89 -0.28 -16.69 -3.55
CA SER A 89 -1.50 -17.47 -3.30
C SER A 89 -2.49 -16.64 -2.50
N GLY A 90 -3.78 -16.89 -2.64
CA GLY A 90 -4.81 -16.26 -1.81
C GLY A 90 -6.18 -16.25 -2.48
N SER A 91 -6.95 -15.20 -2.26
CA SER A 91 -8.29 -15.09 -2.83
C SER A 91 -8.78 -13.65 -3.04
N ILE A 92 -9.74 -13.50 -3.94
CA ILE A 92 -10.54 -12.29 -4.15
C ILE A 92 -11.89 -12.49 -3.48
N SER A 93 -12.29 -11.59 -2.58
CA SER A 93 -13.63 -11.63 -2.01
C SER A 93 -14.64 -10.97 -2.96
N LEU A 94 -15.73 -11.68 -3.24
CA LEU A 94 -16.83 -11.16 -4.06
C LEU A 94 -17.60 -10.05 -3.32
N LEU A 95 -17.48 -9.96 -1.99
CA LEU A 95 -17.91 -8.78 -1.23
C LEU A 95 -16.94 -7.62 -1.45
N GLY A 96 -17.38 -6.64 -2.23
CA GLY A 96 -16.62 -5.45 -2.58
C GLY A 96 -15.56 -5.66 -3.66
N GLY A 97 -15.40 -6.88 -4.20
CA GLY A 97 -14.40 -7.18 -5.23
C GLY A 97 -12.97 -6.96 -4.71
N ARG A 98 -12.71 -7.29 -3.44
CA ARG A 98 -11.49 -6.87 -2.73
C ARG A 98 -10.39 -7.92 -2.77
N PHE A 99 -9.14 -7.46 -2.74
CA PHE A 99 -7.98 -8.28 -2.45
C PHE A 99 -7.67 -8.14 -0.96
N ASP A 100 -8.01 -9.16 -0.20
CA ASP A 100 -7.92 -9.12 1.26
C ASP A 100 -7.33 -10.40 1.86
N ASP A 101 -6.96 -11.37 1.03
CA ASP A 101 -6.28 -12.59 1.39
C ASP A 101 -5.20 -12.86 0.34
N LEU A 102 -3.94 -12.57 0.67
CA LEU A 102 -2.79 -12.82 -0.19
C LEU A 102 -1.58 -13.20 0.64
N ALA A 103 -0.80 -14.17 0.16
CA ALA A 103 0.44 -14.63 0.73
C ALA A 103 1.53 -14.76 -0.33
N LEU A 104 2.78 -14.56 0.09
CA LEU A 104 3.97 -14.57 -0.75
C LEU A 104 4.65 -15.94 -0.71
N LYS A 105 4.49 -16.76 -1.76
CA LYS A 105 4.98 -18.15 -1.79
C LYS A 105 6.51 -18.28 -1.63
N GLY A 106 7.26 -17.26 -2.06
CA GLY A 106 8.72 -17.24 -2.00
C GLY A 106 9.31 -16.70 -0.70
N TYR A 107 8.47 -16.27 0.25
CA TYR A 107 8.91 -15.61 1.47
C TYR A 107 8.38 -16.35 2.69
N HIS A 108 9.26 -16.63 3.65
CA HIS A 108 8.92 -17.32 4.89
C HIS A 108 9.10 -16.39 6.08
N VAL A 109 8.26 -16.58 7.10
CA VAL A 109 8.31 -15.78 8.33
C VAL A 109 9.60 -16.06 9.12
N GLY A 110 10.11 -17.28 9.06
CA GLY A 110 11.31 -17.75 9.73
C GLY A 110 12.28 -18.46 8.79
N LEU A 111 13.41 -18.87 9.34
CA LEU A 111 14.51 -19.48 8.58
C LEU A 111 14.33 -20.99 8.32
N SER A 112 13.39 -21.64 9.01
CA SER A 112 13.14 -23.07 8.83
C SER A 112 12.40 -23.35 7.52
N LYS A 113 12.64 -24.53 6.93
CA LYS A 113 11.95 -24.97 5.70
C LYS A 113 10.45 -25.14 5.89
N ASP A 114 10.02 -25.49 7.10
CA ASP A 114 8.60 -25.68 7.46
C ASP A 114 7.96 -24.38 7.98
N SER A 115 8.67 -23.25 7.90
CA SER A 115 8.12 -21.96 8.31
C SER A 115 6.95 -21.58 7.41
N PRO A 116 5.85 -21.02 7.97
CA PRO A 116 4.76 -20.52 7.15
C PRO A 116 5.25 -19.42 6.20
N ILE A 117 4.57 -19.31 5.07
CA ILE A 117 4.80 -18.22 4.11
C ILE A 117 4.30 -16.88 4.68
N VAL A 118 4.88 -15.78 4.20
CA VAL A 118 4.49 -14.43 4.62
C VAL A 118 3.11 -14.09 4.09
N THR A 119 2.17 -13.80 4.98
CA THR A 119 0.88 -13.19 4.64
C THR A 119 1.07 -11.72 4.32
N LEU A 120 0.70 -11.31 3.11
CA LEU A 120 0.76 -9.91 2.65
C LEU A 120 -0.52 -9.16 3.00
N LEU A 121 -1.69 -9.73 2.66
CA LEU A 121 -2.99 -9.12 2.91
C LEU A 121 -3.81 -9.98 3.87
N ARG A 122 -4.53 -9.32 4.77
CA ARG A 122 -5.41 -9.92 5.77
C ARG A 122 -6.79 -9.28 5.70
N ALA A 123 -7.81 -10.13 5.78
CA ALA A 123 -9.18 -9.74 5.59
C ALA A 123 -9.64 -8.71 6.63
N GLN A 124 -10.63 -7.90 6.25
CA GLN A 124 -11.31 -7.02 7.20
C GLN A 124 -11.88 -7.85 8.35
N GLY A 125 -11.67 -7.39 9.58
CA GLY A 125 -12.07 -8.14 10.77
C GLY A 125 -11.05 -9.18 11.27
N GLN A 126 -9.91 -9.34 10.59
CA GLN A 126 -8.79 -10.08 11.17
C GLN A 126 -7.86 -9.17 11.98
N ALA A 127 -7.04 -9.77 12.85
CA ALA A 127 -5.96 -9.04 13.51
C ALA A 127 -4.95 -8.52 12.47
N ASP A 128 -4.55 -7.26 12.61
CA ASP A 128 -3.72 -6.54 11.64
C ASP A 128 -4.30 -6.58 10.21
N ALA A 129 -5.61 -6.38 10.07
CA ALA A 129 -6.28 -6.31 8.77
C ALA A 129 -5.57 -5.30 7.85
N TYR A 130 -5.21 -5.77 6.66
CA TYR A 130 -4.49 -4.99 5.66
C TYR A 130 -4.92 -5.51 4.29
N TYR A 131 -5.65 -4.70 3.53
CA TYR A 131 -6.31 -5.14 2.31
C TYR A 131 -6.29 -4.03 1.27
N ALA A 132 -6.44 -4.40 0.00
CA ALA A 132 -6.53 -3.48 -1.12
C ALA A 132 -7.95 -3.48 -1.67
N LEU A 133 -8.47 -2.27 -1.87
CA LEU A 133 -9.77 -2.03 -2.49
C LEU A 133 -9.59 -1.10 -3.69
N TYR A 134 -10.39 -1.34 -4.71
CA TYR A 134 -10.59 -0.42 -5.81
C TYR A 134 -12.08 -0.09 -5.88
N GLY A 135 -12.42 1.07 -6.42
CA GLY A 135 -13.78 1.55 -6.38
C GLY A 135 -14.06 2.61 -7.42
N TRP A 136 -15.32 3.02 -7.46
CA TRP A 136 -15.82 4.02 -8.39
C TRP A 136 -16.25 5.25 -7.63
N VAL A 137 -15.93 6.42 -8.19
CA VAL A 137 -16.43 7.70 -7.70
C VAL A 137 -17.49 8.16 -8.71
N PRO A 138 -18.72 8.46 -8.26
CA PRO A 138 -19.77 8.92 -9.16
C PRO A 138 -19.38 10.24 -9.83
N GLY A 139 -19.66 10.35 -11.13
CA GLY A 139 -19.37 11.55 -11.92
C GLY A 139 -20.62 12.17 -12.54
N GLY A 140 -20.62 13.49 -12.69
CA GLY A 140 -21.72 14.23 -13.31
C GLY A 140 -23.03 14.09 -12.53
N GLN A 141 -24.06 13.55 -13.18
CA GLN A 141 -25.37 13.30 -12.56
C GLN A 141 -25.50 11.92 -11.90
N THR A 142 -24.45 11.08 -11.98
CA THR A 142 -24.44 9.75 -11.35
C THR A 142 -24.45 9.90 -9.84
N THR A 143 -25.24 9.08 -9.16
CA THR A 143 -25.31 9.06 -7.69
C THR A 143 -24.43 7.96 -7.11
N ALA A 144 -24.12 8.04 -5.81
CA ALA A 144 -23.34 7.00 -5.13
C ALA A 144 -24.02 5.62 -5.15
N ALA A 145 -25.34 5.55 -5.33
CA ALA A 145 -26.09 4.29 -5.42
C ALA A 145 -25.99 3.63 -6.81
N GLU A 146 -25.54 4.36 -7.83
CA GLU A 146 -25.45 3.88 -9.21
C GLU A 146 -24.07 3.34 -9.57
N VAL A 147 -23.12 3.37 -8.62
CA VAL A 147 -21.77 2.82 -8.75
C VAL A 147 -21.48 1.81 -7.64
N PRO A 148 -20.60 0.82 -7.87
CA PRO A 148 -20.22 -0.11 -6.82
C PRO A 148 -19.57 0.58 -5.61
N GLY A 149 -20.01 0.20 -4.41
CA GLY A 149 -19.37 0.52 -3.14
C GLY A 149 -18.68 -0.69 -2.49
N GLN A 150 -18.17 -0.49 -1.27
CA GLN A 150 -17.38 -1.47 -0.51
C GLN A 150 -18.14 -2.75 -0.14
N ASN A 151 -19.47 -2.68 -0.11
CA ASN A 151 -20.38 -3.78 0.25
C ASN A 151 -21.10 -4.38 -0.97
N THR A 152 -20.67 -4.04 -2.18
CA THR A 152 -21.26 -4.55 -3.42
C THR A 152 -20.95 -6.04 -3.57
N ILE A 153 -21.95 -6.87 -3.82
CA ILE A 153 -21.72 -8.28 -4.15
C ILE A 153 -21.44 -8.40 -5.65
N TRP A 154 -20.22 -8.78 -5.99
CA TRP A 154 -19.81 -9.07 -7.35
C TRP A 154 -20.17 -10.50 -7.73
N THR A 155 -20.44 -10.71 -9.02
CA THR A 155 -20.66 -12.04 -9.59
C THR A 155 -19.49 -12.42 -10.48
N LEU A 156 -19.04 -13.68 -10.43
CA LEU A 156 -18.08 -14.21 -11.38
C LEU A 156 -18.76 -14.39 -12.74
N GLU A 157 -18.32 -13.65 -13.75
CA GLU A 157 -18.82 -13.77 -15.13
C GLU A 157 -18.00 -14.79 -15.92
N GLN A 158 -16.69 -14.81 -15.72
CA GLN A 158 -15.77 -15.71 -16.43
C GLN A 158 -14.57 -16.11 -15.58
N GLY A 159 -14.12 -17.36 -15.76
CA GLY A 159 -13.00 -17.94 -15.04
C GLY A 159 -13.44 -18.75 -13.82
N GLU A 160 -12.48 -19.22 -13.04
CA GLU A 160 -12.72 -20.00 -11.82
C GLU A 160 -11.60 -19.77 -10.80
N VAL A 161 -10.35 -19.92 -11.25
CA VAL A 161 -9.14 -19.62 -10.48
C VAL A 161 -8.31 -18.59 -11.26
N LEU A 162 -7.88 -17.53 -10.59
CA LEU A 162 -7.00 -16.53 -11.18
C LEU A 162 -5.56 -17.05 -11.21
N THR A 163 -5.04 -17.27 -12.41
CA THR A 163 -3.63 -17.62 -12.67
C THR A 163 -3.05 -16.70 -13.75
N PRO A 164 -1.71 -16.69 -14.00
CA PRO A 164 -1.13 -15.89 -15.08
C PRO A 164 -1.72 -16.20 -16.47
N ASP A 165 -2.16 -17.44 -16.69
CA ASP A 165 -2.70 -17.91 -17.97
C ASP A 165 -4.23 -18.00 -17.97
N SER A 166 -4.89 -17.74 -16.83
CA SER A 166 -6.34 -17.86 -16.64
C SER A 166 -6.88 -16.62 -15.92
N PRO A 167 -7.24 -15.56 -16.66
CA PRO A 167 -7.85 -14.37 -16.06
C PRO A 167 -9.28 -14.67 -15.59
N VAL A 168 -9.73 -13.90 -14.60
CA VAL A 168 -11.12 -13.91 -14.12
C VAL A 168 -11.78 -12.57 -14.43
N THR A 169 -13.09 -12.59 -14.65
CA THR A 169 -13.90 -11.37 -14.87
C THR A 169 -15.03 -11.33 -13.87
N LEU A 170 -15.09 -10.24 -13.11
CA LEU A 170 -16.17 -9.96 -12.17
C LEU A 170 -17.12 -8.95 -12.77
N LYS A 171 -18.41 -9.16 -12.53
CA LYS A 171 -19.49 -8.31 -13.00
C LYS A 171 -20.36 -7.86 -11.85
N TRP A 172 -20.79 -6.61 -11.95
CA TRP A 172 -21.88 -6.05 -11.19
C TRP A 172 -22.80 -5.30 -12.14
N ASP A 173 -24.09 -5.30 -11.85
CA ASP A 173 -25.13 -4.66 -12.64
C ASP A 173 -25.97 -3.79 -11.70
N ASN A 174 -26.14 -2.50 -12.05
CA ASN A 174 -26.94 -1.56 -11.28
C ASN A 174 -28.44 -1.62 -11.65
N GLY A 175 -28.80 -2.48 -12.61
CA GLY A 175 -30.17 -2.76 -13.03
C GLY A 175 -30.81 -1.68 -13.90
N GLN A 176 -30.01 -0.74 -14.44
CA GLN A 176 -30.47 0.33 -15.34
C GLN A 176 -30.13 0.07 -16.80
#